data_AF-A0A1D8A8G6-F1
#
_entry.id   AF-A0A1D8A8G6-F1
#
_cell.length_a   1.000
_cell.length_b   1.000
_cell.length_c   1.000
_cell.angle_alpha   90.00
_cell.angle_beta   90.00
_cell.angle_gamma   90.00
#
_symmetry.space_group_name_H-M   'P 1'
#
loop_
_entity.id
_entity.type
_entity.pdbx_description
1 polymer ?
#
loop_
_entity_poly.entity_id
_entity_poly.type
_entity_poly.pdbx_seq_one_letter_code
_entity_poly.pdbx_strand_id
1 'polypeptide(L)' 'MAQVEIYDGEGDQLLFTGGFDFLPRVGESIARDADGYFHYYEVIDVWHREEPEAGRFQPCLAVKIID' A
#
# COMPACT_ATOMS: atom_id res chain seq x y z
N MET A 1 -4.94 5.29 12.68
CA MET A 1 -4.25 4.74 11.50
C MET A 1 -5.21 4.65 10.34
N ALA A 2 -4.88 5.30 9.22
CA ALA A 2 -5.62 5.13 7.97
C ALA A 2 -5.34 3.74 7.41
N GLN A 3 -6.39 3.07 6.92
CA GLN A 3 -6.25 1.82 6.18
C GLN A 3 -5.86 2.16 4.75
N VAL A 4 -4.76 1.60 4.27
CA VAL A 4 -4.20 1.84 2.95
C VAL A 4 -4.18 0.51 2.21
N GLU A 5 -4.66 0.48 0.98
CA GLU A 5 -4.58 -0.70 0.11
C GLU A 5 -3.22 -0.72 -0.60
N ILE A 6 -2.56 -1.87 -0.61
CA ILE A 6 -1.22 -2.04 -1.19
C ILE A 6 -1.32 -3.01 -2.37
N TYR A 7 -0.92 -2.54 -3.54
CA TYR A 7 -0.98 -3.23 -4.82
C TYR A 7 0.41 -3.57 -5.33
N ASP A 8 0.48 -4.59 -6.16
CA ASP A 8 1.67 -4.90 -6.94
C ASP A 8 1.97 -3.78 -7.94
N GLY A 9 3.24 -3.44 -8.13
CA GLY A 9 3.68 -2.43 -9.08
C GLY A 9 3.56 -2.86 -10.54
N GLU A 10 3.48 -4.18 -10.79
CA GLU A 10 3.37 -4.74 -12.13
C GLU A 10 1.91 -4.98 -12.58
N GLY A 11 0.91 -4.73 -11.72
CA GLY A 11 -0.50 -4.86 -12.10
C GLY A 11 -1.51 -4.49 -11.01
N ASP A 12 -2.81 -4.60 -11.32
CA ASP A 12 -3.90 -4.18 -10.41
C ASP A 12 -4.20 -5.18 -9.25
N GLN A 13 -3.23 -6.04 -8.91
CA GLN A 13 -3.41 -7.05 -7.88
C GLN A 13 -3.23 -6.44 -6.47
N LEU A 14 -4.28 -6.50 -5.66
CA LEU A 14 -4.21 -6.17 -4.24
C LEU A 14 -3.36 -7.24 -3.52
N LEU A 15 -2.28 -6.80 -2.86
CA LEU A 15 -1.40 -7.66 -2.07
C LEU A 15 -1.90 -7.77 -0.62
N PHE A 16 -2.19 -6.62 0.00
CA PHE A 16 -2.67 -6.54 1.38
C PHE A 16 -3.19 -5.14 1.71
N THR A 17 -3.77 -4.99 2.91
CA THR A 17 -4.12 -3.68 3.50
C THR A 17 -3.23 -3.44 4.71
N GLY A 18 -2.73 -2.21 4.87
CA GLY A 18 -1.87 -1.79 5.96
C GLY A 18 -2.42 -0.59 6.71
N GLY A 19 -2.22 -0.57 8.03
CA GLY A 19 -2.54 0.59 8.85
C GLY A 19 -1.34 1.52 8.96
N PHE A 20 -1.51 2.79 8.60
CA PHE A 20 -0.45 3.80 8.70
C PHE A 20 -0.94 5.05 9.44
N ASP A 21 -0.06 5.67 10.24
CA ASP A 21 -0.35 6.97 10.84
C ASP A 21 -0.23 8.12 9.83
N PHE A 22 0.65 7.95 8.84
CA PHE A 22 0.85 8.85 7.72
C PHE A 22 0.93 8.05 6.43
N LEU A 23 0.37 8.58 5.35
CA LEU A 23 0.43 7.92 4.04
C LEU A 23 1.89 7.86 3.56
N PRO A 24 2.42 6.66 3.28
CA PRO A 24 3.76 6.51 2.70
C PRO A 24 3.88 7.23 1.36
N ARG A 25 5.08 7.72 1.06
CA ARG A 25 5.41 8.46 -0.17
C ARG A 25 6.21 7.59 -1.14
N VAL A 26 6.15 7.95 -2.42
CA VAL A 26 7.01 7.34 -3.46
C VAL A 26 8.48 7.40 -3.04
N GLY A 27 9.17 6.27 -3.15
CA GLY A 27 10.56 6.06 -2.75
C GLY A 27 10.76 5.65 -1.29
N GLU A 28 9.71 5.71 -0.45
CA GLU A 28 9.78 5.18 0.91
C GLU A 28 9.67 3.66 0.93
N SER A 29 10.23 3.04 1.96
CA SER A 29 10.14 1.60 2.17
C SER A 29 9.08 1.27 3.22
N ILE A 30 8.29 0.23 2.94
CA ILE A 30 7.39 -0.39 3.91
C ILE A 30 7.86 -1.80 4.22
N ALA A 31 7.76 -2.19 5.49
CA ALA A 31 8.05 -3.53 5.96
C ALA A 31 6.75 -4.21 6.40
N ARG A 32 6.59 -5.47 6.03
CA ARG A 32 5.46 -6.30 6.45
C ARG A 32 5.99 -7.56 7.12
N ASP A 33 5.55 -7.81 8.35
CA ASP A 33 5.72 -9.11 9.01
C ASP A 33 4.72 -10.11 8.41
N ALA A 34 5.24 -11.22 7.89
CA ALA A 34 4.49 -12.37 7.45
C ALA A 34 5.15 -13.64 7.99
N ASP A 35 4.47 -14.33 8.91
CA ASP A 35 4.90 -15.60 9.49
C ASP A 35 6.32 -15.58 10.09
N GLY A 36 6.72 -14.45 10.68
CA GLY A 36 8.02 -14.29 11.34
C GLY A 36 9.16 -13.88 10.41
N TYR A 37 8.85 -13.57 9.15
CA TYR A 37 9.77 -12.95 8.19
C TYR A 37 9.29 -11.56 7.82
N PHE A 38 10.24 -10.66 7.57
CA PHE A 38 9.93 -9.33 7.05
C PHE A 38 10.09 -9.33 5.53
N HIS A 39 9.03 -8.94 4.83
CA HIS A 39 9.09 -8.55 3.43
C HIS A 39 9.23 -7.05 3.32
N TYR A 40 10.12 -6.61 2.45
CA TYR A 40 10.39 -5.20 2.23
C TYR A 40 9.91 -4.78 0.85
N TYR A 41 9.22 -3.66 0.81
CA TYR A 41 8.69 -3.10 -0.42
C TYR A 41 9.07 -1.62 -0.54
N GLU A 42 9.35 -1.18 -1.76
CA GLU A 42 9.50 0.24 -2.09
C GLU A 42 8.20 0.74 -2.69
N VAL A 43 7.69 1.87 -2.20
CA VAL A 43 6.52 2.55 -2.76
C VAL A 43 6.91 3.20 -4.07
N ILE A 44 6.21 2.82 -5.15
CA ILE A 44 6.49 3.35 -6.49
C ILE A 44 5.39 4.29 -6.99
N ASP A 45 4.17 4.19 -6.46
CA ASP A 45 3.07 5.11 -6.77
C ASP A 45 2.08 5.24 -5.60
N VAL A 46 1.33 6.35 -5.58
CA VAL A 46 0.35 6.71 -4.56
C VAL A 46 -0.87 7.35 -5.22
N TRP A 47 -2.06 6.78 -5.01
CA TRP A 47 -3.32 7.34 -5.52
C TRP A 47 -4.45 7.17 -4.51
N HIS A 48 -5.60 7.74 -4.84
CA HIS A 48 -6.84 7.54 -4.08
C HIS A 48 -7.90 6.99 -5.02
N ARG A 49 -8.51 5.86 -4.65
CA ARG A 49 -9.70 5.35 -5.32
C ARG A 49 -10.92 6.00 -4.70
N GLU A 50 -11.77 6.60 -5.53
CA GLU A 50 -13.08 7.06 -5.09
C GLU A 50 -14.01 5.86 -4.90
N GLU A 51 -14.70 5.81 -3.77
CA GLU A 51 -15.77 4.84 -3.49
C GLU A 51 -17.11 5.59 -3.50
N PRO A 52 -17.79 5.67 -4.66
CA PRO A 52 -18.92 6.58 -4.85
C PRO A 52 -20.10 6.26 -3.93
N GLU A 53 -20.32 4.97 -3.66
CA GLU A 53 -21.42 4.50 -2.80
C GLU A 53 -21.21 4.88 -1.34
N ALA A 54 -19.96 5.00 -0.90
CA ALA A 54 -19.59 5.34 0.46
C ALA A 54 -19.24 6.83 0.64
N GLY A 55 -19.05 7.57 -0.45
CA GLY A 55 -18.56 8.94 -0.44
C GLY A 55 -17.17 9.08 0.21
N ARG A 56 -16.30 8.07 0.02
CA ARG A 56 -14.98 7.97 0.67
C ARG A 56 -13.87 7.87 -0.37
N PHE A 57 -12.69 8.36 0.01
CA PHE A 57 -11.45 8.15 -0.73
C PHE A 57 -10.62 7.09 -0.02
N GLN A 58 -10.41 5.96 -0.69
CA GLN A 58 -9.55 4.89 -0.20
C GLN A 58 -8.12 5.17 -0.67
N PRO A 59 -7.16 5.42 0.24
CA PRO A 59 -5.76 5.57 -0.15
C PRO A 59 -5.19 4.22 -0.61
N CYS A 60 -4.42 4.27 -1.69
CA CYS A 60 -3.81 3.12 -2.35
C CYS A 60 -2.33 3.40 -2.64
N LEU A 61 -1.51 2.35 -2.58
CA LEU A 61 -0.09 2.37 -2.94
C LEU A 61 0.20 1.27 -3.96
N ALA A 62 1.07 1.54 -4.92
CA ALA A 62 1.74 0.51 -5.69
C ALA A 62 3.14 0.33 -5.14
N VAL A 63 3.57 -0.92 -5.00
CA VAL A 63 4.87 -1.24 -4.43
C VAL A 63 5.60 -2.29 -5.26
N LYS A 64 6.93 -2.28 -5.20
CA LYS A 64 7.75 -3.38 -5.73
C LYS A 64 8.51 -4.04 -4.58
N ILE A 65 8.70 -5.35 -4.64
CA ILE A 65 9.53 -6.09 -3.68
C ILE A 65 10.98 -5.65 -3.85
N ILE A 66 11.67 -5.44 -2.73
CA ILE A 66 13.10 -5.11 -2.72
C ILE A 66 13.95 -6.13 -1.93
N ASP A 67 13.30 -7.09 -1.24
CA ASP A 67 13.89 -8.30 -0.64
C ASP A 67 12.78 -9.30 -0.24
#